data_AF-A0AAU4T740-F1
#
_entry.id   AF-A0AAU4T740-F1
#
_cell.length_a   1.000
_cell.length_b   1.000
_cell.length_c   1.000
_cell.angle_alpha   90.00
_cell.angle_beta   90.00
_cell.angle_gamma   90.00
#
_symmetry.space_group_name_H-M   'P 1'
#
loop_
_entity.id
_entity.type
_entity.pdbx_description
1 polymer ?
#
loop_
_entity_poly.entity_id
_entity_poly.type
_entity_poly.pdbx_seq_one_letter_code
_entity_poly.pdbx_strand_id
1 'polypeptide(L)'
;MRAGTMWPSAPGALRVRPLPREATASYLTRLAAAYHLSAAHLLDGLHITATGTPTGPPATDIHLSTEAARRLSAFTRIPPAHLARALPRQPPPAAIGTAHAATARWQPAQPAVQPLPACTACTIRRSPHKAVPAWIHPAPSPPRIMICTRHQQAASDPRHPAPLDIRPVPELTRTRPGARRRATTASLSWASTITTRWYDHHQHLHERWHTRLQRLTDANPHIPSGPASPALTCRNLITYPETLTLAAALDRLPRQPLTRAQQSAFLHHLASRLQLPRLAPADHDLLWQRLTTR
;
A
#
# COMPACT_ATOMS: atom_id res chain seq x y z
N MET A 1 5.34 23.67 -54.70
CA MET A 1 5.40 22.25 -54.31
C MET A 1 6.76 21.94 -53.70
N ARG A 2 6.83 21.73 -52.38
CA ARG A 2 7.96 21.06 -51.72
C ARG A 2 7.35 20.07 -50.74
N ALA A 3 7.63 18.79 -50.97
CA ALA A 3 7.13 17.68 -50.18
C ALA A 3 7.62 17.80 -48.75
N GLY A 4 6.70 18.10 -47.82
CA GLY A 4 6.94 17.99 -46.40
C GLY A 4 7.14 16.53 -46.05
N THR A 5 8.34 16.20 -45.59
CA THR A 5 8.70 14.86 -45.12
C THR A 5 7.90 14.58 -43.85
N MET A 6 6.72 14.01 -44.02
CA MET A 6 5.88 13.50 -42.94
C MET A 6 6.64 12.34 -42.30
N TRP A 7 7.25 12.59 -41.13
CA TRP A 7 7.82 11.51 -40.33
C TRP A 7 6.69 10.53 -39.96
N PRO A 8 6.82 9.23 -40.25
CA PRO A 8 5.84 8.25 -39.80
C PRO A 8 5.81 8.27 -38.27
N SER A 9 4.63 8.48 -37.70
CA SER A 9 4.38 8.29 -36.27
C SER A 9 4.74 6.84 -35.92
N ALA A 10 5.86 6.63 -35.25
CA ALA A 10 6.29 5.29 -34.85
C ALA A 10 5.16 4.59 -34.04
N PRO A 11 4.79 3.34 -34.35
CA PRO A 11 3.81 2.60 -33.57
C PRO A 11 4.38 2.33 -32.17
N GLY A 12 3.87 3.04 -31.17
CA GLY A 12 4.37 2.96 -29.79
C GLY A 12 3.71 3.94 -28.81
N ALA A 13 2.54 4.49 -29.16
CA ALA A 13 1.95 5.65 -28.48
C ALA A 13 0.94 5.32 -27.38
N LEU A 14 0.84 4.06 -26.94
CA LEU A 14 -0.02 3.74 -25.80
C LEU A 14 0.69 4.17 -24.51
N ARG A 15 0.31 5.36 -24.03
CA ARG A 15 0.93 6.02 -22.87
C ARG A 15 0.49 5.36 -21.56
N VAL A 16 0.98 4.15 -21.29
CA VAL A 16 0.86 3.54 -19.96
C VAL A 16 1.87 4.18 -19.03
N ARG A 17 1.38 5.04 -18.14
CA ARG A 17 2.19 5.73 -17.13
C ARG A 17 2.19 4.91 -15.83
N PRO A 18 3.34 4.69 -15.19
CA PRO A 18 3.37 4.01 -13.90
C PRO A 18 2.69 4.87 -12.84
N LEU A 19 2.07 4.21 -11.86
CA LEU A 19 1.62 4.84 -10.63
C LEU A 19 2.80 5.05 -9.68
N PRO A 20 2.74 6.03 -8.78
CA PRO A 20 3.72 6.13 -7.71
C PRO A 20 3.73 4.85 -6.89
N ARG A 21 4.91 4.23 -6.79
CA ARG A 21 5.19 3.01 -6.04
C ARG A 21 4.48 1.76 -6.59
N GLU A 22 4.20 1.73 -7.88
CA GLU A 22 3.64 0.56 -8.55
C GLU A 22 4.62 -0.62 -8.52
N ALA A 23 4.12 -1.83 -8.22
CA ALA A 23 4.91 -3.05 -8.37
C ALA A 23 5.40 -3.17 -9.81
N THR A 24 6.65 -3.57 -10.01
CA THR A 24 7.23 -3.65 -11.36
C THR A 24 6.47 -4.64 -12.22
N ALA A 25 6.06 -5.77 -11.65
CA ALA A 25 5.21 -6.75 -12.31
C ALA A 25 3.86 -6.16 -12.73
N SER A 26 3.22 -5.36 -11.86
CA SER A 26 1.96 -4.66 -12.18
C SER A 26 2.12 -3.72 -13.37
N TYR A 27 3.18 -2.92 -13.38
CA TYR A 27 3.44 -1.99 -14.46
C TYR A 27 3.70 -2.71 -15.79
N LEU A 28 4.52 -3.76 -15.78
CA LEU A 28 4.79 -4.56 -16.98
C LEU A 28 3.54 -5.27 -17.50
N THR A 29 2.70 -5.82 -16.63
CA THR A 29 1.43 -6.44 -17.03
C THR A 29 0.50 -5.41 -17.67
N ARG A 30 0.37 -4.21 -17.09
CA ARG A 30 -0.42 -3.12 -17.68
C ARG A 30 0.14 -2.64 -19.02
N LEU A 31 1.46 -2.53 -19.12
CA LEU A 31 2.16 -2.12 -20.33
C LEU A 31 1.97 -3.16 -21.43
N ALA A 32 2.25 -4.43 -21.16
CA ALA A 32 2.08 -5.53 -22.09
C ALA A 32 0.63 -5.64 -22.56
N ALA A 33 -0.33 -5.53 -21.64
CA ALA A 33 -1.74 -5.62 -21.96
C ALA A 33 -2.23 -4.47 -22.86
N ALA A 34 -1.63 -3.27 -22.77
CA ALA A 34 -1.92 -2.19 -23.71
C ALA A 34 -1.47 -2.53 -25.13
N TYR A 35 -0.36 -3.24 -25.29
CA TYR A 35 0.13 -3.73 -26.58
C TYR A 35 -0.45 -5.09 -27.00
N HIS A 36 -1.48 -5.60 -26.30
CA HIS A 36 -2.03 -6.94 -26.52
C HIS A 36 -0.99 -8.09 -26.39
N LEU A 37 0.04 -7.88 -25.57
CA LEU A 37 1.10 -8.84 -25.28
C LEU A 37 0.94 -9.45 -23.89
N SER A 38 1.57 -10.61 -23.69
CA SER A 38 1.90 -11.11 -22.35
C SER A 38 3.13 -10.37 -21.81
N ALA A 39 3.34 -10.40 -20.49
CA ALA A 39 4.55 -9.83 -19.89
C ALA A 39 5.83 -10.51 -20.41
N ALA A 40 5.78 -11.81 -20.69
CA ALA A 40 6.90 -12.55 -21.28
C ALA A 40 7.21 -12.03 -22.70
N HIS A 41 6.21 -11.95 -23.59
CA HIS A 41 6.42 -11.44 -24.95
C HIS A 41 6.93 -9.99 -24.98
N LEU A 42 6.48 -9.16 -24.04
CA LEU A 42 7.02 -7.80 -23.90
C LEU A 42 8.51 -7.82 -23.52
N LEU A 43 8.90 -8.64 -22.53
CA LEU A 43 10.31 -8.75 -22.11
C LEU A 43 11.19 -9.31 -23.22
N ASP A 44 10.73 -10.34 -23.93
CA ASP A 44 11.41 -10.93 -25.07
C ASP A 44 11.60 -9.91 -26.20
N GLY A 45 10.56 -9.14 -26.53
CA GLY A 45 10.63 -8.06 -27.52
C GLY A 45 11.56 -6.91 -27.12
N LEU A 46 11.88 -6.75 -25.84
CA LEU A 46 12.89 -5.82 -25.33
C LEU A 46 14.29 -6.47 -25.21
N HIS A 47 14.42 -7.71 -25.66
CA HIS A 47 15.61 -8.55 -25.53
C HIS A 47 16.06 -8.69 -24.06
N ILE A 48 15.11 -8.76 -23.13
CA ILE A 48 15.35 -8.94 -21.70
C ILE A 48 15.14 -10.41 -21.35
N THR A 49 16.20 -11.10 -20.95
CA THR A 49 16.10 -12.50 -20.52
C THR A 49 15.40 -12.57 -19.17
N ALA A 50 14.18 -13.11 -19.14
CA ALA A 50 13.41 -13.31 -17.93
C ALA A 50 13.64 -14.71 -17.34
N THR A 51 13.78 -14.79 -16.01
CA THR A 51 13.94 -16.05 -15.27
C THR A 51 12.94 -16.14 -14.12
N GLY A 52 12.69 -17.35 -13.62
CA GLY A 52 11.70 -17.60 -12.57
C GLY A 52 10.26 -17.67 -13.10
N THR A 53 9.33 -18.06 -12.23
CA THR A 53 7.94 -18.35 -12.62
C THR A 53 7.02 -17.16 -12.29
N PRO A 54 6.34 -16.56 -13.27
CA PRO A 54 5.34 -15.54 -13.02
C PRO A 54 4.03 -16.20 -12.54
N THR A 55 3.57 -15.84 -11.34
CA THR A 55 2.21 -16.15 -10.86
C THR A 55 1.29 -14.93 -10.89
N GLY A 56 1.85 -13.75 -11.17
CA GLY A 56 1.16 -12.46 -11.18
C GLY A 56 1.10 -11.78 -9.80
N PRO A 57 0.85 -10.46 -9.75
CA PRO A 57 0.55 -9.77 -8.50
C PRO A 57 -0.72 -10.33 -7.83
N PRO A 58 -0.79 -10.35 -6.50
CA PRO A 58 0.22 -9.83 -5.56
C PRO A 58 1.34 -10.83 -5.22
N ALA A 59 1.24 -12.08 -5.67
CA ALA A 59 2.07 -13.18 -5.20
C ALA A 59 3.51 -13.16 -5.75
N THR A 60 3.73 -12.57 -6.92
CA THR A 60 5.07 -12.39 -7.51
C THR A 60 5.31 -10.95 -7.94
N ASP A 61 6.55 -10.50 -7.80
CA ASP A 61 7.07 -9.27 -8.41
C ASP A 61 8.28 -9.62 -9.29
N ILE A 62 8.75 -8.64 -10.06
CA ILE A 62 9.88 -8.82 -10.99
C ILE A 62 10.97 -7.79 -10.72
N HIS A 63 12.20 -8.29 -10.61
CA HIS A 63 13.39 -7.47 -10.44
C HIS A 63 14.08 -7.29 -11.78
N LEU A 64 14.37 -6.04 -12.14
CA LEU A 64 15.08 -5.69 -13.37
C LEU A 64 16.54 -5.37 -13.04
N SER A 65 17.46 -5.91 -13.84
CA SER A 65 18.83 -5.39 -13.94
C SER A 65 18.82 -3.92 -14.38
N THR A 66 19.95 -3.23 -14.18
CA THR A 66 20.12 -1.84 -14.62
C THR A 66 19.92 -1.71 -16.13
N GLU A 67 20.45 -2.65 -16.91
CA GLU A 67 20.32 -2.67 -18.36
C GLU A 67 18.87 -2.96 -18.80
N ALA A 68 18.17 -3.89 -18.16
CA ALA A 68 16.74 -4.13 -18.43
C ALA A 68 15.88 -2.89 -18.12
N ALA A 69 16.17 -2.19 -17.02
CA ALA A 69 15.50 -0.94 -16.68
C ALA A 69 15.78 0.18 -17.72
N ARG A 70 16.98 0.23 -18.29
CA ARG A 70 17.35 1.17 -19.36
C ARG A 70 16.58 0.88 -20.64
N ARG A 71 16.45 -0.39 -21.04
CA ARG A 71 15.67 -0.79 -22.23
C ARG A 71 14.18 -0.49 -22.06
N LEU A 72 13.64 -0.77 -20.88
CA LEU A 72 12.26 -0.39 -20.54
C LEU A 72 12.05 1.13 -20.60
N SER A 73 13.02 1.91 -20.11
CA SER A 73 13.00 3.38 -20.19
C SER A 73 12.99 3.87 -21.64
N ALA A 74 13.85 3.31 -22.50
CA ALA A 74 13.91 3.65 -23.91
C ALA A 74 12.60 3.32 -24.64
N PHE A 75 12.05 2.12 -24.41
CA PHE A 75 10.78 1.70 -25.00
C PHE A 75 9.59 2.58 -24.59
N THR A 76 9.48 2.86 -23.29
CA THR A 76 8.36 3.66 -22.74
C THR A 76 8.52 5.16 -22.94
N ARG A 77 9.72 5.62 -23.32
CA ARG A 77 10.14 7.03 -23.34
C ARG A 77 9.94 7.73 -22.00
N ILE A 78 9.99 6.98 -20.88
CA ILE A 78 9.93 7.54 -19.53
C ILE A 78 11.36 7.62 -19.00
N PRO A 79 11.83 8.79 -18.52
CA PRO A 79 13.19 8.93 -18.00
C PRO A 79 13.52 7.90 -16.90
N PRO A 80 14.75 7.34 -16.86
CA PRO A 80 15.12 6.31 -15.88
C PRO A 80 14.87 6.74 -14.43
N ALA A 81 15.12 8.02 -14.11
CA ALA A 81 14.86 8.58 -12.78
C ALA A 81 13.37 8.57 -12.41
N HIS A 82 12.47 8.78 -13.39
CA HIS A 82 11.03 8.71 -13.16
C HIS A 82 10.56 7.27 -12.96
N LEU A 83 11.08 6.32 -13.75
CA LEU A 83 10.81 4.90 -13.54
C LEU A 83 11.33 4.41 -12.19
N ALA A 84 12.55 4.77 -11.80
CA ALA A 84 13.12 4.38 -10.50
C ALA A 84 12.34 4.93 -9.31
N ARG A 85 11.73 6.12 -9.44
CA ARG A 85 10.87 6.70 -8.40
C ARG A 85 9.49 6.05 -8.37
N ALA A 86 8.95 5.68 -9.53
CA ALA A 86 7.61 5.12 -9.65
C ALA A 86 7.57 3.63 -9.34
N LEU A 87 8.61 2.87 -9.69
CA LEU A 87 8.72 1.43 -9.49
C LEU A 87 9.69 1.18 -8.34
N PRO A 88 9.19 0.81 -7.14
CA PRO A 88 10.04 0.55 -5.99
C PRO A 88 11.02 -0.55 -6.34
N ARG A 89 12.31 -0.23 -6.30
CA ARG A 89 13.36 -1.24 -6.37
C ARG A 89 13.49 -1.83 -4.98
N GLN A 90 12.96 -3.03 -4.77
CA GLN A 90 13.58 -3.89 -3.78
C GLN A 90 15.01 -4.15 -4.25
N PRO A 91 16.03 -4.10 -3.37
CA PRO A 91 17.40 -4.35 -3.78
C PRO A 91 17.43 -5.68 -4.53
N PRO A 92 17.84 -5.70 -5.80
CA PRO A 92 17.89 -6.94 -6.54
C PRO A 92 18.82 -7.89 -5.78
N PRO A 93 18.54 -9.21 -5.77
CA PRO A 93 19.53 -10.18 -5.33
C PRO A 93 20.87 -9.88 -6.02
N ALA A 94 21.99 -9.99 -5.29
CA ALA A 94 23.31 -9.60 -5.78
C ALA A 94 23.64 -10.14 -7.19
N ALA A 95 23.12 -11.33 -7.54
CA ALA A 95 23.26 -11.96 -8.84
C ALA A 95 22.68 -11.20 -10.05
N ILE A 96 21.79 -10.21 -9.86
CA ILE A 96 21.13 -9.46 -10.95
C ILE A 96 21.64 -8.01 -11.00
N GLY A 97 22.05 -7.46 -9.85
CA GLY A 97 22.44 -6.04 -9.74
C GLY A 97 23.67 -5.67 -10.56
N THR A 98 24.57 -6.62 -10.80
CA THR A 98 25.86 -6.42 -11.49
C THR A 98 25.90 -6.99 -12.92
N ALA A 99 24.81 -7.59 -13.40
CA ALA A 99 24.77 -8.15 -14.75
C ALA A 99 24.83 -7.04 -15.81
N HIS A 100 25.83 -7.10 -16.70
CA HIS A 100 25.89 -6.25 -17.90
C HIS A 100 24.80 -6.62 -18.93
N ALA A 101 24.27 -7.84 -18.84
CA ALA A 101 23.17 -8.31 -19.68
C ALA A 101 21.81 -7.81 -19.17
N ALA A 102 20.89 -7.58 -20.12
CA ALA A 102 19.51 -7.23 -19.81
C ALA A 102 18.76 -8.44 -19.26
N THR A 103 18.73 -8.57 -17.94
CA THR A 103 18.03 -9.67 -17.26
C THR A 103 16.91 -9.17 -16.36
N ALA A 104 15.91 -10.04 -16.19
CA ALA A 104 14.82 -9.87 -15.24
C ALA A 104 14.56 -11.18 -14.49
N ARG A 105 14.16 -11.10 -13.22
CA ARG A 105 13.81 -12.28 -12.43
C ARG A 105 12.51 -12.11 -11.69
N TRP A 106 11.59 -13.04 -11.91
CA TRP A 106 10.37 -13.21 -11.13
C TRP A 106 10.71 -13.79 -9.76
N GLN A 107 10.17 -13.18 -8.70
CA GLN A 107 10.37 -13.62 -7.33
C GLN A 107 9.05 -13.61 -6.55
N PRO A 108 8.82 -14.62 -5.69
CA PRO A 108 7.70 -14.60 -4.76
C PRO A 108 7.78 -13.38 -3.83
N ALA A 109 6.69 -12.64 -3.75
CA ALA A 109 6.56 -11.53 -2.81
C ALA A 109 6.15 -12.08 -1.43
N GLN A 110 6.97 -11.81 -0.42
CA GLN A 110 6.68 -12.20 0.97
C GLN A 110 5.35 -11.57 1.41
N PRO A 111 4.45 -12.31 2.08
CA PRO A 111 3.11 -11.82 2.45
C PRO A 111 3.13 -10.45 3.15
N ALA A 112 4.11 -10.22 4.03
CA ALA A 112 4.28 -8.96 4.76
C ALA A 112 4.57 -7.74 3.86
N VAL A 113 5.10 -7.94 2.64
CA VAL A 113 5.49 -6.87 1.71
C VAL A 113 4.74 -6.93 0.38
N GLN A 114 3.77 -7.84 0.22
CA GLN A 114 2.95 -7.92 -0.99
C GLN A 114 2.30 -6.58 -1.32
N PRO A 115 2.22 -6.20 -2.62
CA PRO A 115 1.59 -4.95 -3.01
C PRO A 115 0.07 -5.01 -2.79
N LEU A 116 -0.56 -3.86 -2.71
CA LEU A 116 -2.01 -3.70 -2.51
C LEU A 116 -2.68 -3.19 -3.80
N PRO A 117 -3.95 -3.53 -4.06
CA PRO A 117 -4.71 -2.97 -5.16
C PRO A 117 -4.68 -1.44 -5.13
N ALA A 118 -4.37 -0.82 -6.26
CA ALA A 118 -4.39 0.62 -6.43
C ALA A 118 -5.80 1.12 -6.74
N CYS A 119 -6.04 2.41 -6.51
CA CYS A 119 -7.28 3.06 -6.89
C CYS A 119 -7.59 2.90 -8.39
N THR A 120 -8.74 2.31 -8.71
CA THR A 120 -9.18 1.99 -10.07
C THR A 120 -9.25 3.24 -10.96
N ALA A 121 -9.81 4.35 -10.46
CA ALA A 121 -9.90 5.59 -11.22
C ALA A 121 -8.53 6.23 -11.50
N CYS A 122 -7.58 6.12 -10.55
CA CYS A 122 -6.20 6.55 -10.77
C CYS A 122 -5.49 5.68 -11.82
N THR A 123 -5.73 4.37 -11.78
CA THR A 123 -5.20 3.39 -12.74
C THR A 123 -5.72 3.68 -14.15
N ILE A 124 -7.05 3.83 -14.32
CA ILE A 124 -7.68 4.12 -15.62
C ILE A 124 -7.11 5.41 -16.21
N ARG A 125 -6.96 6.47 -15.41
CA ARG A 125 -6.36 7.74 -15.86
C ARG A 125 -4.92 7.58 -16.39
N ARG A 126 -4.21 6.54 -15.96
CA ARG A 126 -2.81 6.25 -16.31
C ARG A 126 -2.67 5.11 -17.34
N SER A 127 -3.75 4.39 -17.64
CA SER A 127 -3.87 3.31 -18.63
C SER A 127 -5.25 3.38 -19.32
N PRO A 128 -5.47 4.35 -20.23
CA PRO A 128 -6.81 4.59 -20.78
C PRO A 128 -7.32 3.47 -21.71
N HIS A 129 -6.42 2.65 -22.26
CA HIS A 129 -6.76 1.69 -23.32
C HIS A 129 -7.11 0.28 -22.82
N LYS A 130 -6.85 -0.05 -21.55
CA LYS A 130 -7.25 -1.33 -20.94
C LYS A 130 -7.28 -1.25 -19.42
N ALA A 131 -8.37 -1.70 -18.81
CA ALA A 131 -8.61 -1.71 -17.37
C ALA A 131 -7.91 -2.90 -16.67
N VAL A 132 -6.60 -3.04 -16.84
CA VAL A 132 -5.84 -3.99 -16.02
C VAL A 132 -5.62 -3.37 -14.63
N PRO A 133 -5.97 -4.08 -13.54
CA PRO A 133 -5.73 -3.60 -12.19
C PRO A 133 -4.26 -3.27 -11.96
N ALA A 134 -4.00 -2.25 -11.16
CA ALA A 134 -2.65 -1.93 -10.73
C ALA A 134 -2.45 -2.28 -9.26
N TRP A 135 -1.22 -2.61 -8.90
CA TRP A 135 -0.81 -2.97 -7.56
C TRP A 135 0.34 -2.08 -7.12
N ILE A 136 0.24 -1.48 -5.94
CA ILE A 136 1.27 -0.58 -5.41
C ILE A 136 1.84 -1.10 -4.09
N HIS A 137 3.11 -0.81 -3.85
CA HIS A 137 3.74 -1.05 -2.56
C HIS A 137 3.42 0.11 -1.60
N PRO A 138 2.58 -0.08 -0.57
CA PRO A 138 2.36 0.92 0.48
C PRO A 138 3.64 1.16 1.28
N ALA A 139 3.67 2.18 2.14
CA ALA A 139 4.83 2.46 2.99
C ALA A 139 5.25 1.20 3.76
N PRO A 140 6.56 0.94 3.93
CA PRO A 140 7.02 -0.29 4.57
C PRO A 140 6.62 -0.38 6.05
N SER A 141 6.42 0.76 6.71
CA SER A 141 5.96 0.83 8.08
C SER A 141 4.46 0.52 8.19
N PRO A 142 4.03 -0.32 9.16
CA PRO A 142 2.61 -0.56 9.42
C PRO A 142 1.89 0.70 9.92
N PRO A 143 0.55 0.75 9.83
CA PRO A 143 -0.27 -0.21 9.10
C PRO A 143 -0.10 -0.05 7.58
N ARG A 144 0.04 -1.17 6.85
CA ARG A 144 0.23 -1.17 5.40
C ARG A 144 -1.11 -0.92 4.72
N ILE A 145 -1.40 0.34 4.42
CA ILE A 145 -2.68 0.77 3.83
C ILE A 145 -2.41 1.74 2.68
N MET A 146 -3.23 1.62 1.64
CA MET A 146 -3.40 2.61 0.59
C MET A 146 -4.76 3.29 0.78
N ILE A 147 -4.79 4.62 0.80
CA ILE A 147 -6.03 5.41 0.78
C ILE A 147 -5.93 6.46 -0.33
N CYS A 148 -6.85 6.39 -1.28
CA CYS A 148 -7.07 7.40 -2.30
C CYS A 148 -8.22 8.31 -1.86
N THR A 149 -7.86 9.45 -1.25
CA THR A 149 -8.86 10.44 -0.78
C THR A 149 -9.61 11.12 -1.93
N ARG A 150 -9.03 11.18 -3.14
CA ARG A 150 -9.69 11.77 -4.31
C ARG A 150 -10.87 10.95 -4.80
N HIS A 151 -10.74 9.62 -4.83
CA HIS A 151 -11.76 8.72 -5.37
C HIS A 151 -12.41 7.86 -4.29
N GLN A 152 -12.12 8.12 -3.01
CA GLN A 152 -12.67 7.42 -1.85
C GLN A 152 -12.52 5.90 -1.98
N GLN A 153 -11.32 5.46 -2.33
CA GLN A 153 -10.97 4.04 -2.44
C GLN A 153 -9.79 3.70 -1.53
N ALA A 154 -9.76 2.50 -0.96
CA ALA A 154 -8.66 2.05 -0.12
C ALA A 154 -8.33 0.57 -0.34
N ALA A 155 -7.14 0.17 0.10
CA ALA A 155 -6.76 -1.23 0.20
C ALA A 155 -5.88 -1.42 1.44
N SER A 156 -6.08 -2.54 2.14
CA SER A 156 -5.31 -2.91 3.34
C SER A 156 -4.83 -4.35 3.35
N ASP A 157 -5.31 -5.17 2.41
CA ASP A 157 -4.99 -6.59 2.32
C ASP A 157 -4.82 -7.01 0.85
N PRO A 158 -3.75 -7.74 0.50
CA PRO A 158 -3.50 -8.16 -0.87
C PRO A 158 -4.51 -9.20 -1.38
N ARG A 159 -5.26 -9.86 -0.50
CA ARG A 159 -6.29 -10.85 -0.87
C ARG A 159 -7.52 -10.22 -1.50
N HIS A 160 -7.70 -8.90 -1.37
CA HIS A 160 -8.76 -8.20 -2.07
C HIS A 160 -8.38 -8.04 -3.56
N PRO A 161 -9.24 -8.46 -4.50
CA PRO A 161 -8.94 -8.36 -5.93
C PRO A 161 -9.05 -6.92 -6.47
N ALA A 162 -9.71 -6.03 -5.72
CA ALA A 162 -9.96 -4.64 -6.08
C ALA A 162 -9.86 -3.75 -4.83
N PRO A 163 -9.61 -2.45 -4.97
CA PRO A 163 -9.70 -1.53 -3.85
C PRO A 163 -11.16 -1.37 -3.39
N LEU A 164 -11.35 -1.22 -2.09
CA LEU A 164 -12.64 -1.04 -1.44
C LEU A 164 -13.13 0.40 -1.58
N ASP A 165 -14.42 0.60 -1.80
CA ASP A 165 -15.11 1.88 -1.64
C ASP A 165 -15.23 2.21 -0.15
N ILE A 166 -14.68 3.37 0.23
CA ILE A 166 -14.65 3.85 1.62
C ILE A 166 -15.58 5.04 1.87
N ARG A 167 -16.39 5.47 0.90
CA ARG A 167 -17.41 6.51 1.10
C ARG A 167 -18.30 6.28 2.34
N PRO A 168 -18.74 5.05 2.67
CA PRO A 168 -19.56 4.78 3.86
C PRO A 168 -18.82 4.93 5.20
N VAL A 169 -17.48 5.02 5.17
CA VAL A 169 -16.62 5.12 6.35
C VAL A 169 -15.78 6.40 6.26
N PRO A 170 -16.42 7.58 6.37
CA PRO A 170 -15.76 8.88 6.12
C PRO A 170 -14.63 9.17 7.12
N GLU A 171 -14.59 8.50 8.26
CA GLU A 171 -13.50 8.61 9.25
C GLU A 171 -12.14 8.25 8.66
N LEU A 172 -12.09 7.39 7.63
CA LEU A 172 -10.86 6.98 6.96
C LEU A 172 -10.19 8.10 6.15
N THR A 173 -10.96 9.12 5.75
CA THR A 173 -10.44 10.26 4.99
C THR A 173 -10.42 11.56 5.79
N ARG A 174 -11.20 11.63 6.88
CA ARG A 174 -11.16 12.73 7.86
C ARG A 174 -9.87 12.75 8.68
N THR A 175 -9.12 11.66 8.74
CA THR A 175 -7.85 11.56 9.45
C THR A 175 -6.70 12.27 8.71
N ARG A 176 -6.79 13.61 8.66
CA ARG A 176 -5.59 14.43 8.63
C ARG A 176 -5.43 15.04 10.01
N PRO A 177 -4.54 14.51 10.86
CA PRO A 177 -4.06 15.30 11.97
C PRO A 177 -3.54 16.62 11.37
N GLY A 178 -4.08 17.76 11.82
CA GLY A 178 -3.48 19.08 11.59
C GLY A 178 -2.10 19.23 12.25
N ALA A 179 -1.40 18.13 12.51
CA ALA A 179 -0.08 18.10 13.09
C ALA A 179 0.95 18.16 11.97
N ARG A 180 1.74 19.23 11.95
CA ARG A 180 2.92 19.44 11.09
C ARG A 180 3.94 18.28 11.10
N ARG A 181 3.77 17.25 11.93
CA ARG A 181 4.70 16.12 12.09
C ARG A 181 3.98 14.79 11.94
N ARG A 182 4.40 14.01 10.94
CA ARG A 182 3.99 12.63 10.72
C ARG A 182 4.47 11.77 11.89
N ALA A 183 3.65 10.82 12.32
CA ALA A 183 4.02 9.91 13.39
C ALA A 183 5.26 9.07 13.03
N THR A 184 6.12 8.77 14.01
CA THR A 184 7.32 7.96 13.79
C THR A 184 6.98 6.52 13.44
N THR A 185 7.87 5.83 12.73
CA THR A 185 7.70 4.41 12.40
C THR A 185 7.54 3.55 13.66
N ALA A 186 8.28 3.86 14.73
CA ALA A 186 8.19 3.15 16.00
C ALA A 186 6.81 3.32 16.65
N SER A 187 6.30 4.55 16.73
CA SER A 187 4.97 4.81 17.32
C SER A 187 3.83 4.24 16.47
N LEU A 188 3.95 4.27 15.14
CA LEU A 188 3.00 3.61 14.24
C LEU A 188 3.01 2.09 14.42
N SER A 189 4.18 1.48 14.59
CA SER A 189 4.29 0.04 14.87
C SER A 189 3.62 -0.32 16.18
N TRP A 190 3.95 0.39 17.27
CA TRP A 190 3.31 0.17 18.57
C TRP A 190 1.79 0.38 18.52
N ALA A 191 1.35 1.48 17.91
CA ALA A 191 -0.07 1.76 17.79
C ALA A 191 -0.80 0.68 16.99
N SER A 192 -0.22 0.22 15.87
CA SER A 192 -0.79 -0.86 15.05
C SER A 192 -0.92 -2.15 15.85
N THR A 193 0.07 -2.51 16.66
CA THR A 193 0.04 -3.71 17.50
C THR A 193 -1.02 -3.57 18.60
N ILE A 194 -1.08 -2.43 19.29
CA ILE A 194 -2.05 -2.16 20.35
C ILE A 194 -3.48 -2.22 19.79
N THR A 195 -3.78 -1.50 18.70
CA THR A 195 -5.12 -1.50 18.12
C THR A 195 -5.51 -2.84 17.52
N THR A 196 -4.54 -3.61 17.00
CA THR A 196 -4.79 -4.99 16.58
C THR A 196 -5.23 -5.85 17.76
N ARG A 197 -4.51 -5.78 18.89
CA ARG A 197 -4.86 -6.53 20.10
C ARG A 197 -6.22 -6.10 20.65
N TRP A 198 -6.48 -4.80 20.71
CA TRP A 198 -7.79 -4.29 21.14
C TRP A 198 -8.92 -4.81 20.24
N TYR A 199 -8.69 -4.89 18.92
CA TYR A 199 -9.68 -5.42 17.99
C TYR A 199 -9.92 -6.91 18.21
N ASP A 200 -8.84 -7.71 18.28
CA ASP A 200 -8.91 -9.16 18.41
C ASP A 200 -9.53 -9.61 19.76
N HIS A 201 -9.46 -8.76 20.80
CA HIS A 201 -10.05 -9.01 22.12
C HIS A 201 -11.33 -8.20 22.41
N HIS A 202 -11.94 -7.57 21.40
CA HIS A 202 -13.20 -6.81 21.55
C HIS A 202 -13.14 -5.69 22.61
N GLN A 203 -11.99 -5.01 22.74
CA GLN A 203 -11.76 -3.98 23.75
C GLN A 203 -12.01 -2.56 23.23
N HIS A 204 -12.44 -1.68 24.13
CA HIS A 204 -12.56 -0.21 24.05
C HIS A 204 -13.39 0.40 22.90
N LEU A 205 -13.20 -0.07 21.67
CA LEU A 205 -13.70 0.50 20.41
C LEU A 205 -14.45 -0.53 19.56
N HIS A 206 -14.78 -1.69 20.14
CA HIS A 206 -15.35 -2.83 19.40
C HIS A 206 -16.58 -2.46 18.58
N GLU A 207 -17.62 -1.89 19.19
CA GLU A 207 -18.85 -1.49 18.50
C GLU A 207 -18.61 -0.52 17.34
N ARG A 208 -17.67 0.41 17.53
CA ARG A 208 -17.30 1.38 16.49
C ARG A 208 -16.65 0.68 15.29
N TRP A 209 -15.69 -0.20 15.54
CA TRP A 209 -15.02 -0.95 14.47
C TRP A 209 -15.96 -1.94 13.79
N HIS A 210 -16.84 -2.59 14.54
CA HIS A 210 -17.87 -3.48 14.01
C HIS A 210 -18.84 -2.72 13.09
N THR A 211 -19.33 -1.55 13.52
CA THR A 211 -20.18 -0.67 12.70
C THR A 211 -19.48 -0.27 11.39
N ARG A 212 -18.18 0.07 11.43
CA ARG A 212 -17.41 0.41 10.22
C ARG A 212 -17.23 -0.81 9.31
N LEU A 213 -16.96 -1.97 9.88
CA LEU A 213 -16.82 -3.22 9.13
C LEU A 213 -18.13 -3.55 8.40
N GLN A 214 -19.27 -3.42 9.07
CA GLN A 214 -20.59 -3.65 8.47
C GLN A 214 -20.81 -2.71 7.27
N ARG A 215 -20.68 -1.39 7.48
CA ARG A 215 -20.83 -0.39 6.40
C ARG A 215 -19.88 -0.64 5.21
N LEU A 216 -18.65 -1.06 5.49
CA LEU A 216 -17.66 -1.37 4.47
C LEU A 216 -18.04 -2.63 3.69
N THR A 217 -18.54 -3.65 4.37
CA THR A 217 -18.95 -4.91 3.77
C THR A 217 -20.20 -4.71 2.90
N ASP A 218 -21.18 -3.96 3.39
CA ASP A 218 -22.42 -3.63 2.66
C ASP A 218 -22.15 -2.87 1.35
N ALA A 219 -21.17 -1.97 1.33
CA ALA A 219 -20.82 -1.21 0.14
C ALA A 219 -19.87 -1.94 -0.82
N ASN A 220 -19.30 -3.07 -0.41
CA ASN A 220 -18.30 -3.80 -1.18
C ASN A 220 -18.66 -5.28 -1.29
N PRO A 221 -19.69 -5.62 -2.10
CA PRO A 221 -20.17 -7.01 -2.24
C PRO A 221 -19.14 -7.95 -2.88
N HIS A 222 -18.06 -7.41 -3.45
CA HIS A 222 -16.95 -8.17 -4.01
C HIS A 222 -15.92 -8.61 -2.96
N ILE A 223 -16.07 -8.19 -1.69
CA ILE A 223 -15.25 -8.75 -0.60
C ILE A 223 -15.60 -10.23 -0.51
N PRO A 224 -14.65 -11.13 -0.77
CA PRO A 224 -14.97 -12.55 -0.83
C PRO A 224 -15.35 -13.06 0.55
N SER A 225 -16.44 -13.83 0.64
CA SER A 225 -16.79 -14.64 1.81
C SER A 225 -15.88 -15.87 1.99
N GLY A 226 -14.71 -15.87 1.34
CA GLY A 226 -13.76 -16.98 1.27
C GLY A 226 -13.04 -17.24 2.60
N PRO A 227 -11.90 -17.95 2.59
CA PRO A 227 -11.27 -18.50 3.80
C PRO A 227 -10.78 -17.44 4.81
N ALA A 228 -10.71 -16.18 4.41
CA ALA A 228 -10.37 -15.07 5.29
C ALA A 228 -11.57 -14.14 5.46
N SER A 229 -12.09 -14.06 6.69
CA SER A 229 -13.25 -13.24 6.99
C SER A 229 -13.00 -11.75 6.68
N PRO A 230 -14.05 -10.98 6.32
CA PRO A 230 -13.97 -9.51 6.22
C PRO A 230 -13.38 -8.88 7.49
N ALA A 231 -13.68 -9.47 8.66
CA ALA A 231 -13.14 -9.04 9.94
C ALA A 231 -11.60 -9.08 10.00
N LEU A 232 -10.95 -10.03 9.32
CA LEU A 232 -9.50 -10.11 9.25
C LEU A 232 -8.92 -9.19 8.15
N THR A 233 -9.50 -9.27 6.95
CA THR A 233 -8.95 -8.57 5.76
C THR A 233 -9.15 -7.04 5.81
N CYS A 234 -10.19 -6.58 6.50
CA CYS A 234 -10.49 -5.14 6.66
C CYS A 234 -9.96 -4.56 7.99
N ARG A 235 -9.42 -5.39 8.90
CA ARG A 235 -9.00 -4.97 10.26
C ARG A 235 -8.11 -3.73 10.27
N ASN A 236 -7.05 -3.75 9.46
CA ASN A 236 -6.11 -2.64 9.39
C ASN A 236 -6.79 -1.35 8.93
N LEU A 237 -7.76 -1.46 8.01
CA LEU A 237 -8.49 -0.30 7.50
C LEU A 237 -9.44 0.27 8.56
N ILE A 238 -10.29 -0.56 9.16
CA ILE A 238 -11.31 -0.09 10.11
C ILE A 238 -10.74 0.44 11.44
N THR A 239 -9.55 -0.02 11.82
CA THR A 239 -8.81 0.45 13.02
C THR A 239 -7.92 1.67 12.73
N TYR A 240 -7.65 1.98 11.46
CA TYR A 240 -6.70 3.01 11.03
C TYR A 240 -6.88 4.39 11.69
N PRO A 241 -8.10 4.94 11.82
CA PRO A 241 -8.29 6.25 12.46
C PRO A 241 -7.77 6.30 13.89
N GLU A 242 -8.06 5.25 14.67
CA GLU A 242 -7.59 5.15 16.06
C GLU A 242 -6.11 4.80 16.13
N THR A 243 -5.58 3.98 15.21
CA THR A 243 -4.13 3.72 15.10
C THR A 243 -3.35 5.01 14.89
N LEU A 244 -3.80 5.91 14.00
CA LEU A 244 -3.14 7.20 13.78
C LEU A 244 -3.22 8.11 15.00
N THR A 245 -4.36 8.13 15.69
CA THR A 245 -4.57 8.95 16.89
C THR A 245 -3.66 8.47 18.02
N LEU A 246 -3.56 7.15 18.22
CA LEU A 246 -2.70 6.55 19.21
C LEU A 246 -1.22 6.78 18.88
N ALA A 247 -0.80 6.58 17.63
CA ALA A 247 0.59 6.82 17.22
C ALA A 247 1.02 8.27 17.48
N ALA A 248 0.15 9.24 17.16
CA ALA A 248 0.42 10.65 17.43
C ALA A 248 0.49 10.98 18.94
N ALA A 249 -0.28 10.28 19.77
CA ALA A 249 -0.19 10.42 21.23
C ALA A 249 1.11 9.80 21.78
N LEU A 250 1.50 8.62 21.29
CA LEU A 250 2.72 7.91 21.70
C LEU A 250 4.00 8.69 21.37
N ASP A 251 4.00 9.46 20.27
CA ASP A 251 5.12 10.32 19.88
C ASP A 251 5.31 11.54 20.77
N ARG A 252 4.27 11.94 21.52
CA ARG A 252 4.36 13.07 22.47
C ARG A 252 4.86 12.65 23.85
N LEU A 253 4.97 11.34 24.09
CA LEU A 253 5.45 10.85 25.37
C LEU A 253 6.94 11.19 25.55
N PRO A 254 7.34 11.67 26.74
CA PRO A 254 8.74 11.88 27.08
C PRO A 254 9.55 10.58 26.96
N ARG A 255 10.88 10.73 26.86
CA ARG A 255 11.81 9.59 26.82
C ARG A 255 12.01 8.93 28.18
N GLN A 256 11.68 9.62 29.27
CA GLN A 256 11.81 9.13 30.64
C GLN A 256 10.55 8.35 31.06
N PRO A 257 10.66 7.44 32.05
CA PRO A 257 9.52 6.77 32.65
C PRO A 257 8.47 7.77 33.16
N LEU A 258 7.20 7.46 32.95
CA LEU A 258 6.09 8.30 33.39
C LEU A 258 5.77 8.04 34.85
N THR A 259 5.51 9.10 35.60
CA THR A 259 4.88 8.97 36.92
C THR A 259 3.42 8.50 36.79
N ARG A 260 2.85 7.94 37.85
CA ARG A 260 1.43 7.52 37.85
C ARG A 260 0.46 8.64 37.48
N ALA A 261 0.74 9.87 37.91
CA ALA A 261 -0.06 11.04 37.55
C ALA A 261 0.02 11.35 36.04
N GLN A 262 1.22 11.27 35.45
CA GLN A 262 1.41 11.48 34.01
C GLN A 262 0.77 10.37 33.17
N GLN A 263 0.83 9.12 33.63
CA GLN A 263 0.12 8.00 32.99
C GLN A 263 -1.39 8.24 32.98
N SER A 264 -1.99 8.61 34.12
CA SER A 264 -3.42 8.93 34.21
C SER A 264 -3.81 10.11 33.30
N ALA A 265 -3.01 11.19 33.29
CA ALA A 265 -3.25 12.33 32.42
C ALA A 265 -3.17 11.97 30.93
N PHE A 266 -2.20 11.13 30.55
CA PHE A 266 -2.06 10.61 29.19
C PHE A 266 -3.29 9.78 28.79
N LEU A 267 -3.73 8.84 29.64
CA LEU A 267 -4.89 8.01 29.35
C LEU A 267 -6.18 8.84 29.24
N HIS A 268 -6.36 9.85 30.08
CA HIS A 268 -7.49 10.78 30.00
C HIS A 268 -7.47 11.58 28.70
N HIS A 269 -6.31 12.13 28.32
CA HIS A 269 -6.15 12.84 27.05
C HIS A 269 -6.43 11.92 25.86
N LEU A 270 -5.88 10.70 25.87
CA LEU A 270 -6.09 9.73 24.81
C LEU A 270 -7.57 9.30 24.71
N ALA A 271 -8.26 9.07 25.83
CA ALA A 271 -9.69 8.78 25.85
C ALA A 271 -10.50 9.89 25.18
N SER A 272 -10.23 11.15 25.53
CA SER A 272 -10.87 12.32 24.89
C SER A 272 -10.63 12.34 23.37
N ARG A 273 -9.38 12.10 22.93
CA ARG A 273 -9.03 12.08 21.49
C ARG A 273 -9.68 10.92 20.73
N LEU A 274 -9.86 9.77 21.39
CA LEU A 274 -10.56 8.60 20.85
C LEU A 274 -12.08 8.70 21.01
N GLN A 275 -12.60 9.75 21.64
CA GLN A 275 -14.02 9.90 21.97
C GLN A 275 -14.56 8.72 22.78
N LEU A 276 -13.82 8.36 23.83
CA LEU A 276 -14.20 7.35 24.81
C LEU A 276 -14.55 8.04 26.13
N PRO A 277 -15.58 7.58 26.86
CA PRO A 277 -15.89 8.13 28.19
C PRO A 277 -14.74 7.90 29.17
N ARG A 278 -14.06 6.75 29.05
CA ARG A 278 -12.88 6.39 29.84
C ARG A 278 -12.02 5.38 29.07
N LEU A 279 -10.71 5.47 29.26
CA LEU A 279 -9.74 4.45 28.85
C LEU A 279 -9.02 3.94 30.10
N ALA A 280 -9.34 2.72 30.52
CA ALA A 280 -8.75 2.06 31.67
C ALA A 280 -8.18 0.70 31.22
N PRO A 281 -6.95 0.68 30.69
CA PRO A 281 -6.32 -0.56 30.26
C PRO A 281 -5.98 -1.43 31.47
N ALA A 282 -6.15 -2.74 31.34
CA ALA A 282 -5.72 -3.70 32.36
C ALA A 282 -4.19 -3.85 32.39
N ASP A 283 -3.63 -4.48 33.43
CA ASP A 283 -2.16 -4.59 33.57
C ASP A 283 -1.48 -5.35 32.42
N HIS A 284 -2.20 -6.27 31.78
CA HIS A 284 -1.74 -7.05 30.63
C HIS A 284 -1.99 -6.36 29.28
N ASP A 285 -2.59 -5.16 29.27
CA ASP A 285 -2.81 -4.37 28.06
C ASP A 285 -1.46 -3.82 27.55
N LEU A 286 -1.23 -3.94 26.24
CA LEU A 286 0.02 -3.48 25.62
C LEU A 286 0.24 -1.98 25.76
N LEU A 287 -0.83 -1.18 25.79
CA LEU A 287 -0.74 0.25 26.06
C LEU A 287 -0.20 0.47 27.47
N TRP A 288 -0.73 -0.25 28.47
CA TRP A 288 -0.26 -0.12 29.84
C TRP A 288 1.20 -0.54 29.99
N GLN A 289 1.55 -1.71 29.45
CA GLN A 289 2.94 -2.19 29.41
C GLN A 289 3.88 -1.17 28.77
N ARG A 290 3.45 -0.51 27.68
CA ARG A 290 4.26 0.51 27.01
C ARG A 290 4.47 1.77 27.85
N LEU A 291 3.53 2.11 28.73
CA LEU A 291 3.63 3.26 29.63
C LEU A 291 4.49 2.96 30.88
N THR A 292 4.71 1.70 31.21
CA THR A 292 5.48 1.26 32.39
C THR A 292 6.92 0.82 32.08
N THR A 293 7.19 0.29 30.89
CA THR A 293 8.48 -0.37 30.53
C THR A 293 9.47 0.49 29.72
N ARG A 294 9.31 1.81 29.71
CA ARG A 294 10.07 2.70 28.80
C ARG A 294 11.54 2.87 29.14
#